data_AF-A0A3N5UCV7-F1
#
_entry.id   AF-A0A3N5UCV7-F1
#
_cell.length_a   1.000
_cell.length_b   1.000
_cell.length_c   1.000
_cell.angle_alpha   90.00
_cell.angle_beta   90.00
_cell.angle_gamma   90.00
#
_symmetry.space_group_name_H-M   'P 1'
#
loop_
_entity.id
_entity.type
_entity.pdbx_description
1 polymer ?
#
loop_
_entity_poly.entity_id
_entity_poly.type
_entity_poly.pdbx_seq_one_letter_code
_entity_poly.pdbx_strand_id
1 'polypeptide(L)' 'MAISGKYGKVHIPKIGEEEPVFILRAQDQLAMYAIEIYQLLAASHGAPVSRSLDDEITSFEHWQGRKKMPD' A
#
# COMPACT_ATOMS: atom_id res chain seq x y z
N MET A 1 -2.81 2.46 -13.63
CA MET A 1 -1.73 2.43 -14.60
C MET A 1 -0.47 2.56 -13.78
N ALA A 2 0.63 1.94 -14.19
CA ALA A 2 1.95 2.24 -13.63
C ALA A 2 2.43 3.66 -14.06
N ILE A 3 1.47 4.56 -14.22
CA ILE A 3 1.54 5.98 -14.54
C ILE A 3 0.60 6.63 -13.53
N SER A 4 1.16 7.37 -12.60
CA SER A 4 0.42 8.20 -11.65
C SER A 4 0.44 9.65 -12.14
N GLY A 5 -0.69 10.34 -12.12
CA GLY A 5 -0.70 11.79 -12.36
C GLY A 5 0.17 12.58 -11.35
N LYS A 6 0.42 12.01 -10.17
CA LYS A 6 1.23 12.59 -9.10
C LYS A 6 2.71 12.17 -9.16
N TYR A 7 2.99 10.94 -9.61
CA TYR A 7 4.35 10.34 -9.57
C TYR A 7 4.97 10.05 -10.93
N GLY A 8 4.26 10.33 -12.03
CA GLY A 8 4.70 9.94 -13.37
C GLY A 8 4.72 8.42 -13.56
N LYS A 9 5.62 7.92 -14.41
CA LYS A 9 5.76 6.47 -14.66
C LYS A 9 6.47 5.80 -13.47
N VAL A 10 5.80 4.87 -12.82
CA VAL A 10 6.32 4.05 -11.71
C VAL A 10 6.61 2.66 -12.24
N HIS A 11 7.85 2.20 -12.17
CA HIS A 11 8.19 0.84 -12.57
C HIS A 11 8.01 -0.11 -11.38
N ILE A 12 6.95 -0.93 -11.41
CA ILE A 12 6.67 -1.95 -10.39
C ILE A 12 6.94 -3.32 -11.02
N PRO A 13 7.91 -4.11 -10.50
CA PRO A 13 8.19 -5.43 -11.05
C PRO A 13 6.92 -6.30 -11.08
N LYS A 14 6.73 -7.02 -12.20
CA LYS A 14 5.62 -7.97 -12.42
C LYS A 14 4.23 -7.33 -12.58
N ILE A 15 4.15 -6.01 -12.70
CA ILE A 15 2.89 -5.28 -12.97
C ILE A 15 2.95 -4.73 -14.40
N GLY A 16 1.85 -4.86 -15.13
CA GLY A 16 1.76 -4.33 -16.50
C GLY A 16 1.86 -2.81 -16.55
N GLU A 17 2.42 -2.24 -17.63
CA GLU A 17 2.60 -0.78 -17.73
C GLU A 17 1.26 -0.01 -17.58
N GLU A 18 0.18 -0.59 -18.10
CA GLU A 18 -1.17 0.00 -18.06
C GLU A 18 -2.02 -0.49 -16.87
N GLU A 19 -1.50 -1.40 -16.03
CA GLU A 19 -2.28 -2.01 -14.96
C GLU A 19 -2.68 -0.98 -13.89
N PRO A 20 -3.96 -0.88 -13.48
CA PRO A 20 -4.38 -0.05 -12.36
C PRO A 20 -3.65 -0.44 -11.08
N VAL A 21 -2.92 0.50 -10.49
CA VAL A 21 -2.25 0.31 -9.20
C VAL A 21 -2.73 1.35 -8.21
N PHE A 22 -2.84 0.94 -6.96
CA PHE A 22 -3.10 1.81 -5.83
C PHE A 22 -1.83 1.91 -4.99
N ILE A 23 -1.42 3.13 -4.62
CA ILE A 23 -0.18 3.37 -3.88
C ILE A 23 -0.54 4.01 -2.55
N LEU A 24 -0.10 3.38 -1.46
CA LEU A 24 -0.15 3.92 -0.10
C LEU A 24 1.24 4.43 0.28
N ARG A 25 1.33 5.66 0.79
CA ARG A 25 2.61 6.25 1.20
C ARG A 25 2.78 6.11 2.70
N ALA A 26 3.99 5.76 3.15
CA ALA A 26 4.32 5.71 4.58
C ALA A 26 4.11 7.05 5.31
N GLN A 27 4.20 8.17 4.58
CA GLN A 27 3.92 9.49 5.14
C GLN A 27 2.42 9.77 5.34
N ASP A 28 1.51 8.95 4.82
CA ASP A 28 0.07 9.21 4.95
C ASP A 28 -0.46 8.54 6.22
N GLN A 29 -1.04 9.33 7.13
CA GLN A 29 -1.59 8.84 8.40
C GLN A 29 -2.69 7.79 8.21
N LEU A 30 -3.36 7.78 7.05
CA LEU A 30 -4.43 6.83 6.74
C LEU A 30 -3.92 5.52 6.12
N ALA A 31 -2.65 5.44 5.74
CA ALA A 31 -2.13 4.29 5.01
C ALA A 31 -2.14 3.00 5.83
N MET A 32 -1.78 3.08 7.12
CA MET A 32 -1.79 1.92 8.02
C MET A 32 -3.19 1.31 8.14
N TYR A 33 -4.19 2.14 8.44
CA TYR A 33 -5.59 1.69 8.54
C TYR A 33 -6.12 1.10 7.22
N ALA A 34 -5.71 1.66 6.08
CA ALA A 34 -6.08 1.11 4.78
C ALA A 34 -5.48 -0.29 4.56
N ILE A 35 -4.23 -0.52 4.99
CA ILE A 35 -3.59 -1.85 4.93
C ILE A 35 -4.30 -2.83 5.87
N GLU A 36 -4.64 -2.43 7.10
CA GLU A 36 -5.38 -3.26 8.06
C GLU A 36 -6.75 -3.69 7.51
N ILE A 37 -7.51 -2.75 6.92
CA ILE A 37 -8.80 -3.06 6.28
C ILE A 37 -8.60 -4.04 5.13
N TYR A 38 -7.60 -3.81 4.28
CA TYR A 38 -7.29 -4.71 3.17
C TYR A 38 -6.89 -6.11 3.66
N GLN A 39 -6.09 -6.20 4.73
CA GLN A 39 -5.70 -7.45 5.34
C GLN A 39 -6.92 -8.23 5.84
N LEU A 40 -7.86 -7.58 6.51
CA LEU A 40 -9.09 -8.20 6.97
C LEU A 40 -9.92 -8.77 5.80
N LEU A 41 -10.03 -8.02 4.70
CA LEU A 41 -10.75 -8.45 3.50
C LEU A 41 -10.04 -9.61 2.78
N ALA A 42 -8.71 -9.56 2.70
CA ALA A 42 -7.90 -10.63 2.13
C ALA A 42 -8.02 -11.91 2.96
N ALA A 43 -7.95 -11.80 4.28
CA ALA A 43 -8.08 -12.92 5.21
C ALA A 43 -9.46 -13.57 5.11
N SER A 44 -10.54 -12.79 5.01
CA SER A 44 -11.90 -13.31 4.91
C SER A 44 -12.16 -14.12 3.63
N HIS A 45 -11.34 -13.92 2.59
CA HIS A 45 -11.39 -14.68 1.34
C HIS A 45 -10.28 -15.74 1.23
N GLY A 46 -9.52 -15.98 2.31
CA GLY A 46 -8.42 -16.95 2.34
C GLY A 46 -7.24 -16.58 1.43
N ALA A 47 -7.11 -15.31 1.06
CA ALA A 47 -6.04 -14.86 0.18
C ALA A 47 -4.68 -14.90 0.92
N PRO A 48 -3.64 -15.57 0.35
CA PRO A 48 -2.35 -15.73 1.02
C PRO A 48 -1.66 -14.41 1.40
N VAL A 49 -1.95 -13.33 0.67
CA VAL A 49 -1.40 -11.99 0.90
C VAL A 49 -1.73 -11.48 2.30
N SER A 50 -2.83 -11.91 2.93
CA SER A 50 -3.18 -11.43 4.27
C SER A 50 -2.10 -11.72 5.32
N ARG A 51 -1.29 -12.76 5.11
CA ARG A 51 -0.22 -13.17 6.03
C ARG A 51 1.06 -12.36 5.83
N SER A 52 1.32 -11.84 4.64
CA SER A 52 2.49 -10.99 4.43
C SER A 52 2.25 -9.59 5.00
N LEU A 53 1.00 -9.10 4.93
CA LEU A 53 0.62 -7.73 5.32
C LEU A 53 0.98 -7.32 6.76
N ASP A 54 1.21 -8.27 7.67
CA ASP A 54 1.70 -7.97 9.02
C ASP A 54 3.09 -7.31 8.99
N ASP A 55 3.96 -7.72 8.06
CA ASP A 55 5.29 -7.15 7.88
C ASP A 55 5.20 -5.71 7.33
N GLU A 56 4.28 -5.46 6.38
CA GLU A 56 4.03 -4.11 5.88
C GLU A 56 3.43 -3.20 6.95
N ILE A 57 2.47 -3.66 7.76
CA ILE A 57 1.89 -2.88 8.87
C ILE A 57 3.00 -2.49 9.86
N THR A 58 3.82 -3.46 10.25
CA THR A 58 4.96 -3.24 11.16
C THR A 58 5.95 -2.23 10.58
N SER A 59 6.23 -2.31 9.28
CA SER A 59 7.12 -1.38 8.59
C SER A 59 6.57 0.06 8.57
N PHE A 60 5.26 0.23 8.36
CA PHE A 60 4.60 1.55 8.41
C PHE A 60 4.56 2.13 9.83
N GLU A 61 4.35 1.28 10.84
CA GLU A 61 4.34 1.68 12.25
C GLU A 61 5.70 2.27 12.65
N HIS A 62 6.78 1.54 12.37
CA HIS A 62 8.15 1.89 12.74
C HIS A 62 8.82 2.93 11.83
N TRP A 63 8.18 3.32 10.72
CA TRP A 63 8.72 4.34 9.84
C TRP A 63 8.84 5.70 10.57
N GLN A 64 10.07 6.17 10.71
CA GLN A 64 10.43 7.36 11.51
C GLN A 64 10.18 8.70 10.81
N GLY A 65 9.68 8.69 9.57
CA GLY A 65 9.41 9.91 8.83
C GLY A 65 8.16 10.64 9.33
N ARG A 66 8.01 11.91 8.92
CA ARG A 66 6.85 12.72 9.30
C ARG A 66 5.58 12.20 8.62
N LYS A 67 4.69 11.62 9.42
CA LYS A 67 3.33 11.27 9.01
C LYS A 67 2.48 12.55 8.89
N LYS A 68 1.65 12.62 7.86
CA LYS A 68 0.81 13.76 7.44
C LYS A 68 -0.55 13.24 6.97
N MET A 69 -1.56 14.10 6.95
CA MET A 69 -2.78 13.79 6.23
C MET A 69 -2.47 13.68 4.72
N PRO A 70 -3.06 12.71 4.02
CA PRO A 70 -2.91 12.60 2.57
C PRO A 70 -3.45 13.86 1.88
N ASP A 71 -2.76 14.26 0.82
CA ASP A 71 -3.10 15.41 -0.03
C ASP A 71 -4.23 15.10 -1.00
#